data_AF-A0A950VT66-F1
#
_entry.id   AF-A0A950VT66-F1
#
_cell.length_a   1.000
_cell.length_b   1.000
_cell.length_c   1.000
_cell.angle_alpha   90.00
_cell.angle_beta   90.00
_cell.angle_gamma   90.00
#
_symmetry.space_group_name_H-M   'P 1'
#
loop_
_entity.id
_entity.type
_entity.pdbx_description
1 polymer ?
#
loop_
_entity_poly.entity_id
_entity_poly.type
_entity_poly.pdbx_seq_one_letter_code
_entity_poly.pdbx_strand_id
1 'polypeptide(L)'
;MNAKRCLFIVAILAAACGGPSEPKGPHVHKDPISVRGWIVDVETGPNTSYHTVETEAARKRDLFRGTNVWVENAPYVSGGVAETGSFLLLDVPPGDVTITFSAPGVPVSRLVLKQIPGNADVFIPAMLIKRDAVSLLDPRSVKVRLAAQVDKAVPTGAFANVGDQRIAVVSTPIREMIDRLDYPNPPPSYAPLATVK
;
A
#
# COMPACT_ATOMS: atom_id res chain seq x y z
N MET A 1 -32.44 -22.46 55.79
CA MET A 1 -31.98 -21.45 54.80
C MET A 1 -32.64 -21.77 53.46
N ASN A 2 -33.54 -20.90 53.00
CA ASN A 2 -34.47 -21.17 51.89
C ASN A 2 -33.74 -21.34 50.55
N ALA A 3 -34.06 -22.41 49.80
CA ALA A 3 -33.56 -22.72 48.46
C ALA A 3 -33.68 -21.54 47.45
N LYS A 4 -34.64 -20.63 47.69
CA LYS A 4 -34.82 -19.39 46.92
C LYS A 4 -33.67 -18.37 47.07
N ARG A 5 -32.92 -18.38 48.19
CA ARG A 5 -31.75 -17.51 48.39
C ARG A 5 -30.50 -18.04 47.68
N CYS A 6 -30.35 -19.36 47.54
CA CYS A 6 -29.20 -19.94 46.83
C CYS A 6 -29.26 -19.69 45.31
N LEU A 7 -30.47 -19.73 44.71
CA LEU A 7 -30.64 -19.44 43.28
C LEU A 7 -30.27 -18.00 42.89
N PHE A 8 -30.54 -17.04 43.77
CA PHE A 8 -30.18 -15.64 43.53
C PHE A 8 -28.66 -15.41 43.58
N ILE A 9 -27.93 -16.13 44.43
CA ILE A 9 -26.47 -15.99 44.57
C ILE A 9 -25.75 -16.60 43.35
N VAL A 10 -26.25 -17.72 42.83
CA VAL A 10 -25.69 -18.37 41.62
C VAL A 10 -25.90 -17.51 40.36
N ALA A 11 -27.04 -16.83 40.24
CA ALA A 11 -27.30 -15.92 39.13
C ALA A 11 -26.37 -14.68 39.13
N ILE A 12 -26.00 -14.17 40.30
CA ILE A 12 -25.07 -13.04 40.44
C ILE A 12 -23.63 -13.47 40.14
N LEU A 13 -23.23 -14.70 40.52
CA LEU A 13 -21.91 -15.26 40.20
C LEU A 13 -21.72 -15.51 38.69
N ALA A 14 -22.77 -15.93 37.98
CA ALA A 14 -22.71 -16.11 36.52
C ALA A 14 -22.63 -14.78 35.75
N ALA A 15 -23.19 -13.71 36.30
CA ALA A 15 -23.10 -12.36 35.71
C ALA A 15 -21.77 -11.64 36.04
N ALA A 16 -21.06 -12.06 37.09
CA ALA A 16 -19.74 -11.51 37.46
C ALA A 16 -18.58 -12.12 36.65
N CYS A 17 -18.80 -13.27 36.00
CA CYS A 17 -17.92 -13.78 34.95
C CYS A 17 -18.28 -13.07 33.64
N GLY A 18 -17.99 -11.77 33.59
CA GLY A 18 -17.96 -11.02 32.35
C GLY A 18 -17.20 -11.84 31.31
N GLY A 19 -17.91 -12.22 30.25
CA GLY A 19 -17.34 -12.95 29.12
C GLY A 19 -16.08 -12.22 28.64
N PRO A 20 -15.12 -12.95 28.03
CA PRO A 20 -13.86 -12.37 27.61
C PRO A 20 -14.17 -11.15 26.74
N SER A 21 -13.96 -9.97 27.31
CA SER A 21 -13.94 -8.72 26.56
C SER A 21 -12.80 -8.92 25.58
N GLU A 22 -13.14 -9.13 24.30
CA GLU A 22 -12.14 -9.14 23.23
C GLU A 22 -11.22 -7.94 23.47
N PRO A 23 -9.90 -8.17 23.60
CA PRO A 23 -8.98 -7.08 23.84
C PRO A 23 -9.19 -6.07 22.71
N LYS A 24 -9.55 -4.84 23.08
CA LYS A 24 -9.60 -3.68 22.18
C LYS A 24 -8.19 -3.26 21.75
N GLY A 25 -7.39 -4.21 21.31
CA GLY A 25 -6.14 -3.97 20.62
C GLY A 25 -6.44 -3.47 19.20
N PRO A 26 -5.42 -2.96 18.48
CA PRO A 26 -5.55 -2.64 17.07
C PRO A 26 -6.06 -3.88 16.32
N HIS A 27 -7.23 -3.75 15.68
CA HIS A 27 -7.85 -4.82 14.91
C HIS A 27 -7.04 -5.02 13.63
N VAL A 28 -6.20 -6.05 13.59
CA VAL A 28 -5.58 -6.51 12.35
C VAL A 28 -6.68 -7.17 11.51
N HIS A 29 -6.84 -6.73 10.26
CA HIS A 29 -7.82 -7.36 9.36
C HIS A 29 -7.47 -8.83 9.14
N LYS A 30 -8.49 -9.68 9.05
CA LYS A 30 -8.32 -11.14 8.86
C LYS A 30 -7.56 -11.50 7.58
N ASP A 31 -7.60 -10.62 6.58
CA ASP A 31 -7.02 -10.82 5.25
C ASP A 31 -6.31 -9.52 4.80
N PRO A 32 -5.16 -9.16 5.39
CA PRO A 32 -4.45 -7.94 5.04
C PRO A 32 -3.97 -7.96 3.59
N ILE A 33 -3.85 -6.78 2.99
CA ILE A 33 -3.28 -6.59 1.65
C ILE A 33 -1.84 -6.12 1.76
N SER A 34 -1.05 -6.33 0.71
CA SER A 34 0.23 -5.66 0.53
C SER A 34 0.16 -4.67 -0.62
N VAL A 35 0.73 -3.48 -0.42
CA VAL A 35 0.83 -2.45 -1.46
C VAL A 35 2.29 -2.12 -1.66
N ARG A 36 2.75 -2.20 -2.91
CA ARG A 36 4.15 -1.99 -3.26
C ARG A 36 4.27 -1.25 -4.58
N GLY A 37 5.38 -0.58 -4.78
CA GLY A 37 5.60 0.14 -6.01
C GLY A 37 6.88 0.95 -6.05
N TRP A 38 6.93 1.85 -7.02
CA TRP A 38 8.11 2.68 -7.27
C TRP A 38 7.74 4.15 -7.50
N ILE A 39 8.31 5.03 -6.68
CA ILE A 39 8.25 6.47 -6.85
C ILE A 39 9.33 6.87 -7.85
N VAL A 40 8.92 7.39 -9.00
CA VAL A 40 9.83 7.83 -10.07
C VAL A 40 10.43 9.20 -9.75
N ASP A 41 9.59 10.09 -9.22
CA ASP A 41 9.98 11.44 -8.78
C ASP A 41 8.89 12.10 -7.93
N VAL A 42 9.16 13.34 -7.50
CA VAL A 42 8.22 14.25 -6.83
C VAL A 42 8.16 15.57 -7.60
N GLU A 43 6.97 16.00 -7.99
CA GLU A 43 6.76 17.24 -8.73
C GLU A 43 6.94 18.46 -7.81
N THR A 44 8.14 19.05 -7.87
CA THR A 44 8.58 20.15 -6.98
C THR A 44 8.94 21.41 -7.76
N GLY A 45 7.97 22.06 -8.41
CA GLY A 45 8.16 23.38 -9.03
C GLY A 45 9.22 23.42 -10.16
N PRO A 46 9.68 24.61 -10.59
CA PRO A 46 10.52 24.75 -11.77
C PRO A 46 11.93 24.15 -11.57
N ASN A 47 12.32 23.30 -12.52
CA ASN A 47 13.58 22.56 -12.58
C ASN A 47 14.81 23.48 -12.61
N THR A 48 15.84 23.16 -11.83
CA THR A 48 17.16 23.83 -11.87
C THR A 48 17.99 23.40 -13.08
N SER A 49 18.86 24.27 -13.57
CA SER A 49 19.41 24.28 -14.94
C SER A 49 20.45 23.21 -15.30
N TYR A 50 20.87 22.33 -14.39
CA TYR A 50 21.92 21.33 -14.66
C TYR A 50 21.59 19.97 -14.02
N HIS A 51 21.25 19.00 -14.86
CA HIS A 51 20.96 17.61 -14.47
C HIS A 51 21.98 16.69 -15.15
N THR A 52 23.00 16.23 -14.42
CA THR A 52 23.77 15.05 -14.83
C THR A 52 23.14 13.80 -14.22
N VAL A 53 23.53 12.62 -14.68
CA VAL A 53 23.01 11.37 -14.11
C VAL A 53 23.38 11.26 -12.62
N GLU A 54 24.56 11.74 -12.25
CA GLU A 54 25.08 11.73 -10.88
C GLU A 54 24.32 12.71 -9.98
N THR A 55 24.10 13.95 -10.46
CA THR A 55 23.35 14.94 -9.66
C THR A 55 21.89 14.55 -9.50
N GLU A 56 21.29 13.93 -10.52
CA GLU A 56 19.93 13.40 -10.43
C GLU A 56 19.81 12.20 -9.51
N ALA A 57 20.78 11.28 -9.54
CA ALA A 57 20.80 10.15 -8.62
C ALA A 57 20.94 10.62 -7.16
N ALA A 58 21.82 11.60 -6.89
CA ALA A 58 21.98 12.18 -5.56
C ALA A 58 20.70 12.89 -5.09
N ARG A 59 20.12 13.75 -5.94
CA ARG A 59 18.86 14.44 -5.66
C ARG A 59 17.74 13.47 -5.32
N LYS A 60 17.57 12.41 -6.12
CA LYS A 60 16.53 11.40 -5.90
C LYS A 60 16.76 10.62 -4.62
N ARG A 61 18.00 10.28 -4.29
CA ARG A 61 18.32 9.61 -3.03
C ARG A 61 17.89 10.44 -1.82
N ASP A 62 18.23 11.73 -1.81
CA ASP A 62 17.84 12.64 -0.72
C ASP A 62 16.33 12.86 -0.67
N LEU A 63 15.69 12.96 -1.84
CA LEU A 63 14.25 13.05 -1.97
C LEU A 63 13.53 11.85 -1.35
N PHE A 64 13.96 10.63 -1.69
CA PHE A 64 13.33 9.41 -1.20
C PHE A 64 13.61 9.16 0.29
N ARG A 65 14.81 9.50 0.78
CA ARG A 65 15.11 9.51 2.23
C ARG A 65 14.18 10.44 3.01
N GLY A 66 13.83 11.59 2.43
CA GLY A 66 12.89 12.55 3.03
C GLY A 66 11.41 12.21 2.83
N THR A 67 11.09 11.12 2.13
CA THR A 67 9.70 10.76 1.82
C THR A 67 9.13 9.82 2.89
N ASN A 68 7.97 10.19 3.43
CA ASN A 68 7.18 9.40 4.35
C ASN A 68 5.93 8.86 3.67
N VAL A 69 5.48 7.69 4.12
CA VAL A 69 4.25 7.03 3.65
C VAL A 69 3.50 6.44 4.84
N TRP A 70 2.18 6.59 4.85
CA TRP A 70 1.33 5.99 5.87
C TRP A 70 -0.07 5.74 5.31
N VAL A 71 -0.85 4.93 6.03
CA VAL A 71 -2.25 4.64 5.71
C VAL A 71 -3.15 5.39 6.68
N GLU A 72 -4.12 6.12 6.16
CA GLU A 72 -5.07 6.86 6.99
C GLU A 72 -5.87 5.87 7.87
N ASN A 73 -5.94 6.15 9.19
CA ASN A 73 -6.67 5.35 10.19
C ASN A 73 -6.19 3.90 10.40
N ALA A 74 -4.99 3.53 9.93
CA ALA A 74 -4.44 2.18 10.10
C ALA A 74 -3.02 2.22 10.72
N PRO A 75 -2.89 2.47 12.03
CA PRO A 75 -1.58 2.67 12.69
C PRO A 75 -0.73 1.40 12.79
N TYR A 76 -1.30 0.24 12.49
CA TYR A 76 -0.60 -1.07 12.51
C TYR A 76 0.06 -1.42 11.18
N VAL A 77 -0.15 -0.63 10.13
CA VAL A 77 0.49 -0.83 8.82
C VAL A 77 2.00 -0.68 8.99
N SER A 78 2.74 -1.69 8.52
CA SER A 78 4.20 -1.68 8.53
C SER A 78 4.73 -1.42 7.12
N GLY A 79 5.85 -0.71 7.01
CA GLY A 79 6.40 -0.35 5.70
C GLY A 79 7.16 0.96 5.66
N GLY A 80 7.53 1.38 4.46
CA GLY A 80 8.28 2.62 4.24
C GLY A 80 8.73 2.81 2.80
N VAL A 81 9.52 3.86 2.59
CA VAL A 81 10.16 4.18 1.31
C VAL A 81 11.65 3.89 1.43
N ALA A 82 12.20 3.18 0.44
CA ALA A 82 13.61 2.90 0.32
C ALA A 82 14.36 4.08 -0.31
N GLU A 83 15.68 4.17 -0.11
CA GLU A 83 16.53 5.17 -0.78
C GLU A 83 16.49 5.11 -2.32
N THR A 84 16.00 4.00 -2.87
CA THR A 84 15.86 3.78 -4.31
C THR A 84 14.55 4.34 -4.87
N GLY A 85 13.59 4.69 -4.01
CA GLY A 85 12.24 5.13 -4.40
C GLY A 85 11.22 4.00 -4.43
N SER A 86 11.63 2.75 -4.24
CA SER A 86 10.69 1.66 -3.96
C SER A 86 9.97 1.89 -2.63
N PHE A 87 8.72 1.46 -2.54
CA PHE A 87 7.98 1.44 -1.28
C PHE A 87 7.26 0.11 -1.12
N LEU A 88 7.07 -0.26 0.13
CA LEU A 88 6.33 -1.44 0.55
C LEU A 88 5.50 -1.09 1.78
N LEU A 89 4.23 -1.45 1.73
CA LEU A 89 3.30 -1.41 2.86
C LEU A 89 2.72 -2.82 3.02
N LEU A 90 2.79 -3.33 4.24
CA LEU A 90 2.26 -4.60 4.68
C LEU A 90 1.14 -4.35 5.70
N ASP A 91 0.29 -5.34 5.88
CA ASP A 91 -0.81 -5.28 6.84
C ASP A 91 -1.81 -4.16 6.56
N VAL A 92 -1.94 -3.76 5.28
CA VAL A 92 -2.89 -2.73 4.86
C VAL A 92 -4.31 -3.30 4.92
N PRO A 93 -5.32 -2.55 5.42
CA PRO A 93 -6.72 -2.96 5.35
C PRO A 93 -7.16 -3.30 3.91
N PRO A 94 -8.00 -4.32 3.70
CA PRO A 94 -8.70 -4.47 2.43
C PRO A 94 -9.84 -3.47 2.29
N GLY A 95 -10.38 -3.35 1.08
CA GLY A 95 -11.52 -2.49 0.75
C GLY A 95 -11.08 -1.11 0.26
N ASP A 96 -11.64 -0.06 0.88
CA ASP A 96 -11.43 1.33 0.51
C ASP A 96 -10.42 1.97 1.48
N VAL A 97 -9.26 2.35 0.95
CA VAL A 97 -8.11 2.80 1.75
C VAL A 97 -7.44 4.00 1.09
N THR A 98 -7.06 4.99 1.89
CA THR A 98 -6.23 6.10 1.44
C THR A 98 -4.81 5.93 1.95
N ILE A 99 -3.86 5.86 1.03
CA ILE A 99 -2.42 5.92 1.32
C ILE A 99 -1.98 7.36 1.12
N THR A 100 -1.31 7.92 2.13
CA THR A 100 -0.79 9.29 2.07
C THR A 100 0.73 9.27 2.02
N PHE A 101 1.27 10.13 1.17
CA PHE A 101 2.68 10.40 1.03
C PHE A 101 2.98 11.85 1.41
N SER A 102 4.12 12.06 2.06
CA SER A 102 4.73 13.37 2.28
C SER A 102 6.15 13.32 1.76
N ALA A 103 6.53 14.24 0.90
CA ALA A 103 7.88 14.35 0.35
C ALA A 103 8.40 15.79 0.47
N PRO A 104 9.73 16.02 0.38
CA PRO A 104 10.27 17.38 0.32
C PRO A 104 9.57 18.21 -0.76
N GLY A 105 9.03 19.38 -0.39
CA GLY A 105 8.28 20.26 -1.30
C GLY A 105 6.82 19.86 -1.60
N VAL A 106 6.39 18.66 -1.19
CA VAL A 106 5.01 18.16 -1.33
C VAL A 106 4.54 17.57 0.01
N PRO A 107 3.91 18.36 0.90
CA PRO A 107 3.61 17.92 2.26
C PRO A 107 2.53 16.83 2.33
N VAL A 108 1.62 16.79 1.35
CA VAL A 108 0.54 15.80 1.29
C VAL A 108 0.26 15.42 -0.15
N SER A 109 0.17 14.12 -0.39
CA SER A 109 -0.23 13.51 -1.66
C SER A 109 -0.99 12.22 -1.36
N ARG A 110 -2.13 11.99 -2.02
CA ARG A 110 -3.00 10.84 -1.72
C ARG A 110 -3.11 9.88 -2.89
N LEU A 111 -3.02 8.59 -2.57
CA LEU A 111 -3.39 7.48 -3.43
C LEU A 111 -4.61 6.79 -2.82
N VAL A 112 -5.74 6.85 -3.51
CA VAL A 112 -6.97 6.20 -3.07
C VAL A 112 -7.08 4.83 -3.71
N LEU A 113 -7.26 3.81 -2.89
CA LEU A 113 -7.58 2.45 -3.29
C LEU A 113 -9.06 2.19 -2.99
N LYS A 114 -9.78 1.55 -3.91
CA LYS A 114 -11.18 1.17 -3.69
C LYS A 114 -11.43 -0.27 -4.09
N GLN A 115 -12.31 -0.94 -3.35
CA GLN A 115 -12.76 -2.30 -3.63
C GLN A 115 -11.60 -3.30 -3.71
N ILE A 116 -10.53 -3.09 -2.95
CA ILE A 116 -9.38 -4.01 -2.95
C ILE A 116 -9.77 -5.27 -2.17
N PRO A 117 -9.72 -6.47 -2.78
CA PRO A 117 -10.05 -7.69 -2.07
C PRO A 117 -9.03 -8.03 -0.98
N GLY A 118 -9.46 -8.77 0.04
CA GLY A 118 -8.57 -9.33 1.06
C GLY A 118 -7.48 -10.21 0.45
N ASN A 119 -6.29 -10.24 1.08
CA ASN A 119 -5.10 -10.96 0.62
C ASN A 119 -4.58 -10.51 -0.77
N ALA A 120 -4.95 -9.32 -1.22
CA ALA A 120 -4.44 -8.77 -2.46
C ALA A 120 -3.00 -8.28 -2.35
N ASP A 121 -2.27 -8.44 -3.44
CA ASP A 121 -1.03 -7.73 -3.72
C ASP A 121 -1.31 -6.66 -4.78
N VAL A 122 -1.13 -5.40 -4.40
CA VAL A 122 -1.27 -4.23 -5.27
C VAL A 122 0.13 -3.77 -5.66
N PHE A 123 0.45 -3.86 -6.95
CA PHE A 123 1.74 -3.46 -7.51
C PHE A 123 1.60 -2.22 -8.39
N ILE A 124 2.35 -1.17 -8.07
CA ILE A 124 2.33 0.14 -8.74
C ILE A 124 3.73 0.44 -9.30
N PRO A 125 4.00 0.14 -10.57
CA PRO A 125 5.36 0.11 -11.11
C PRO A 125 6.01 1.49 -11.27
N ALA A 126 5.21 2.54 -11.46
CA ALA A 126 5.72 3.89 -11.67
C ALA A 126 4.69 4.93 -11.22
N MET A 127 5.02 5.67 -10.17
CA MET A 127 4.22 6.78 -9.69
C MET A 127 5.03 8.08 -9.57
N LEU A 128 4.36 9.19 -9.83
CA LEU A 128 4.84 10.56 -9.60
C LEU A 128 4.04 11.16 -8.45
N ILE A 129 4.72 11.59 -7.40
CA ILE A 129 4.08 12.27 -6.27
C ILE A 129 3.85 13.74 -6.68
N LYS A 130 2.60 14.20 -6.55
CA LYS A 130 2.21 15.60 -6.80
C LYS A 130 1.52 16.17 -5.58
N ARG A 131 1.35 17.49 -5.56
CA ARG A 131 0.51 18.15 -4.56
C ARG A 131 -0.90 17.53 -4.58
N ASP A 132 -1.38 17.12 -3.42
CA ASP A 132 -2.70 16.54 -3.15
C ASP A 132 -2.97 15.15 -3.75
N ALA A 133 -2.28 14.73 -4.80
CA ALA A 133 -2.55 13.47 -5.51
C ALA A 133 -1.30 12.75 -6.04
N VAL A 134 -1.42 11.44 -6.20
CA VAL A 134 -0.42 10.60 -6.89
C VAL A 134 -0.85 10.38 -8.34
N SER A 135 0.10 10.55 -9.27
CA SER A 135 -0.10 10.24 -10.68
C SER A 135 0.53 8.89 -11.02
N LEU A 136 -0.24 8.00 -11.63
CA LEU A 136 0.26 6.72 -12.15
C LEU A 136 0.85 6.96 -13.54
N LEU A 137 2.16 6.75 -13.70
CA LEU A 137 2.86 7.02 -14.97
C LEU A 137 2.68 5.88 -15.97
N ASP A 138 2.52 4.66 -15.47
CA ASP A 138 2.18 3.49 -16.27
C ASP A 138 0.98 2.74 -15.66
N PRO A 139 -0.24 3.26 -15.87
CA PRO A 139 -1.45 2.70 -15.28
C PRO A 139 -1.79 1.29 -15.83
N ARG A 140 -1.32 0.94 -17.03
CA ARG A 140 -1.60 -0.37 -17.65
C ARG A 140 -0.79 -1.49 -17.01
N SER A 141 0.35 -1.16 -16.42
CA SER A 141 1.23 -2.10 -15.73
C SER A 141 0.91 -2.23 -14.24
N VAL A 142 -0.08 -1.49 -13.73
CA VAL A 142 -0.60 -1.64 -12.37
C VAL A 142 -1.30 -2.99 -12.25
N LYS A 143 -1.05 -3.72 -11.16
CA LYS A 143 -1.59 -5.05 -10.94
C LYS A 143 -2.31 -5.11 -9.60
N VAL A 144 -3.45 -5.78 -9.57
CA VAL A 144 -4.12 -6.23 -8.34
C VAL A 144 -4.26 -7.73 -8.44
N ARG A 145 -3.53 -8.46 -7.59
CA ARG A 145 -3.40 -9.92 -7.69
C ARG A 145 -3.79 -10.60 -6.41
N LEU A 146 -4.43 -11.74 -6.53
CA LEU A 146 -4.69 -12.65 -5.42
C LEU A 146 -3.77 -13.85 -5.55
N ALA A 147 -2.97 -14.12 -4.52
CA ALA A 147 -2.17 -15.34 -4.47
C ALA A 147 -3.12 -16.54 -4.39
N ALA A 148 -3.10 -17.41 -5.41
CA ALA A 148 -4.02 -18.55 -5.50
C ALA A 148 -3.32 -19.81 -6.00
N GLN A 149 -3.86 -20.98 -5.63
CA GLN A 149 -3.43 -22.27 -6.18
C GLN A 149 -4.09 -22.48 -7.55
N VAL A 150 -3.52 -21.86 -8.57
CA VAL A 150 -3.95 -21.98 -9.98
C VAL A 150 -2.72 -22.26 -10.84
N ASP A 151 -2.90 -22.91 -12.00
CA ASP A 151 -1.75 -23.26 -12.85
C ASP A 151 -1.13 -22.04 -13.54
N LYS A 152 -1.93 -21.02 -13.83
CA LYS A 152 -1.55 -19.77 -14.50
C LYS A 152 -2.44 -18.63 -14.03
N ALA A 153 -2.04 -17.38 -14.29
CA ALA A 153 -2.87 -16.22 -14.01
C ALA A 153 -4.27 -16.31 -14.69
N VAL A 154 -5.34 -16.13 -13.90
CA VAL A 154 -6.73 -16.16 -14.37
C VAL A 154 -7.51 -14.94 -13.83
N PRO A 155 -8.26 -14.21 -14.68
CA PRO A 155 -9.14 -13.14 -14.22
C PRO A 155 -10.22 -13.67 -13.26
N THR A 156 -10.48 -12.94 -12.18
CA THR A 156 -11.54 -13.29 -11.22
C THR A 156 -12.93 -12.82 -11.64
N GLY A 157 -13.01 -11.91 -12.61
CA GLY A 157 -14.22 -11.16 -12.95
C GLY A 157 -14.48 -9.94 -12.05
N ALA A 158 -13.73 -9.79 -10.95
CA ALA A 158 -13.78 -8.61 -10.09
C ALA A 158 -12.83 -7.50 -10.58
N PHE A 159 -13.13 -6.28 -10.17
CA PHE A 159 -12.32 -5.10 -10.43
C PHE A 159 -12.11 -4.32 -9.14
N ALA A 160 -10.96 -3.66 -9.04
CA ALA A 160 -10.65 -2.72 -7.98
C ALA A 160 -10.15 -1.41 -8.60
N ASN A 161 -10.17 -0.31 -7.83
CA ASN A 161 -9.62 0.97 -8.29
C ASN A 161 -8.32 1.29 -7.56
N VAL A 162 -7.31 1.72 -8.33
CA VAL A 162 -6.03 2.24 -7.84
C VAL A 162 -5.87 3.64 -8.40
N GLY A 163 -6.01 4.66 -7.55
CA GLY A 163 -6.26 6.03 -8.01
C GLY A 163 -7.52 6.08 -8.87
N ASP A 164 -7.43 6.73 -10.03
CA ASP A 164 -8.52 6.83 -11.00
C ASP A 164 -8.59 5.63 -11.98
N GLN A 165 -7.75 4.61 -11.78
CA GLN A 165 -7.63 3.49 -12.71
C GLN A 165 -8.41 2.28 -12.22
N ARG A 166 -9.26 1.74 -13.09
CA ARG A 166 -9.98 0.49 -12.85
C ARG A 166 -9.13 -0.70 -13.32
N ILE A 167 -8.72 -1.53 -12.37
CA ILE A 167 -7.80 -2.64 -12.57
C ILE A 167 -8.54 -3.97 -12.37
N ALA A 168 -8.33 -4.92 -13.28
CA ALA A 168 -8.88 -6.26 -13.13
C ALA A 168 -8.15 -7.01 -12.02
N VAL A 169 -8.90 -7.69 -11.15
CA VAL A 169 -8.33 -8.54 -10.12
C VAL A 169 -8.01 -9.91 -10.73
N VAL A 170 -6.75 -10.33 -10.61
CA VAL A 170 -6.25 -11.56 -11.24
C VAL A 170 -5.76 -12.54 -10.17
N SER A 171 -6.34 -13.75 -10.16
CA SER A 171 -5.79 -14.86 -9.38
C SER A 171 -4.49 -15.31 -10.03
N THR A 172 -3.38 -15.22 -9.29
CA THR A 172 -2.03 -15.46 -9.82
C THR A 172 -1.32 -16.48 -8.93
N PRO A 173 -0.63 -17.48 -9.50
CA PRO A 173 0.18 -18.38 -8.70
C PRO A 173 1.39 -17.63 -8.13
N ILE A 174 1.79 -17.96 -6.91
CA ILE A 174 2.88 -17.26 -6.20
C ILE A 174 4.17 -17.20 -7.04
N ARG A 175 4.48 -18.26 -7.79
CA ARG A 175 5.66 -18.32 -8.68
C ARG A 175 5.67 -17.27 -9.80
N GLU A 176 4.52 -16.77 -10.22
CA GLU A 176 4.40 -15.74 -11.26
C GLU A 176 4.40 -14.32 -10.66
N MET A 177 4.36 -14.18 -9.34
CA MET A 177 4.43 -12.91 -8.62
C MET A 177 5.88 -12.49 -8.35
N ILE A 178 6.73 -12.54 -9.38
CA ILE A 178 8.20 -12.30 -9.27
C ILE A 178 8.58 -10.87 -8.86
N ASP A 179 7.67 -9.92 -9.02
CA ASP A 179 7.73 -8.52 -8.61
C ASP A 179 7.26 -8.30 -7.16
N ARG A 180 6.85 -9.37 -6.45
CA ARG A 180 6.59 -9.37 -5.01
C ARG A 180 7.90 -9.43 -4.19
N LEU A 181 8.95 -8.80 -4.69
CA LEU A 181 10.17 -8.56 -3.92
C LEU A 181 9.94 -7.41 -2.96
N ASP A 182 10.68 -7.39 -1.84
CA ASP A 182 10.63 -6.29 -0.88
C ASP A 182 11.03 -4.96 -1.53
N TYR A 183 11.92 -5.04 -2.52
CA TYR A 183 12.30 -3.95 -3.42
C TYR A 183 12.05 -4.40 -4.86
N PRO A 184 10.94 -4.00 -5.51
CA PRO A 184 10.70 -4.32 -6.92
C PRO A 184 11.81 -3.70 -7.79
N ASN A 185 12.04 -4.23 -8.99
CA ASN A 185 13.04 -3.63 -9.87
C ASN A 185 12.62 -2.20 -10.27
N PRO A 186 13.56 -1.25 -10.39
CA PRO A 186 13.26 0.07 -10.92
C PRO A 186 12.59 -0.05 -12.30
N PRO A 187 11.61 0.80 -12.64
CA PRO A 187 11.10 0.86 -14.00
C PRO A 187 12.26 1.20 -14.96
N PRO A 188 12.24 0.71 -16.21
CA PRO A 188 13.21 1.14 -17.21
C PRO A 188 13.17 2.67 -17.28
N SER A 189 14.34 3.30 -17.14
CA SER A 189 14.45 4.74 -16.98
C SER A 189 13.73 5.48 -18.11
N TYR A 190 12.87 6.45 -17.78
CA TYR A 190 12.56 7.54 -18.70
C TYR A 190 13.79 8.46 -18.77
N ALA A 191 14.86 7.97 -19.39
CA ALA A 191 16.05 8.78 -19.61
C ALA A 191 15.73 9.80 -20.72
N PRO A 192 16.00 11.11 -20.54
CA PRO A 192 16.19 11.96 -21.69
C PRO A 192 17.42 11.43 -22.43
N LEU A 193 17.20 10.81 -23.59
CA LEU A 193 18.29 10.57 -24.53
C LEU A 193 18.84 11.96 -24.89
N ALA A 194 20.01 12.29 -24.37
CA ALA A 194 20.77 13.42 -24.87
C ALA A 194 21.11 13.11 -26.34
N THR A 195 20.31 13.58 -27.27
CA THR A 195 20.66 13.61 -28.69
C THR A 195 21.73 14.68 -28.85
N VAL A 196 22.99 14.24 -28.88
CA VAL A 196 24.08 15.07 -29.38
C VAL A 196 23.89 15.18 -30.90
N LYS A 197 23.75 16.41 -31.41
CA LYS A 197 23.87 16.70 -32.85
C LYS A 197 25.34 16.86 -33.22
#